data_AF-A0A3N0XDD4-F1
#
_entry.id   AF-A0A3N0XDD4-F1
#
_cell.length_a   1.000
_cell.length_b   1.000
_cell.length_c   1.000
_cell.angle_alpha   90.00
_cell.angle_beta   90.00
_cell.angle_gamma   90.00
#
_symmetry.space_group_name_H-M   'P 1'
#
loop_
_entity.id
_entity.type
_entity.pdbx_description
1 polymer ?
#
loop_
_entity_poly.entity_id
_entity_poly.type
_entity_poly.pdbx_seq_one_letter_code
_entity_poly.pdbx_strand_id
1 'polypeptide(L)'
;MITYNGSLAIDLNNVKSIYIEYLKPGGNLVFELNNFILTVENPETGELELRSFPNEAVKYYFDSSDVLHAYFEEWVGYWKDSKK
;
A
#
# COMPACT_ATOMS: atom_id res chain seq x y z
N MET A 1 -4.81 -11.00 0.51
CA MET A 1 -3.87 -11.87 1.27
C MET A 1 -2.98 -10.93 2.07
N ILE A 2 -2.83 -11.15 3.38
CA ILE A 2 -1.99 -10.29 4.22
C ILE A 2 -0.55 -10.82 4.15
N THR A 3 0.36 -10.02 3.64
CA THR A 3 1.81 -10.31 3.61
C THR A 3 2.51 -9.54 4.71
N TYR A 4 3.42 -10.18 5.44
CA TYR A 4 4.19 -9.62 6.55
C TYR A 4 5.69 -9.80 6.33
N ASN A 5 6.46 -8.71 6.39
CA ASN A 5 7.93 -8.74 6.24
C ASN A 5 8.71 -8.35 7.51
N GLY A 6 8.13 -8.54 8.70
CA GLY A 6 8.78 -8.22 9.98
C GLY A 6 8.41 -6.84 10.54
N SER A 7 8.17 -5.84 9.69
CA SER A 7 7.78 -4.49 10.13
C SER A 7 6.57 -3.91 9.40
N LEU A 8 6.16 -4.52 8.28
CA LEU A 8 5.03 -4.06 7.48
C LEU A 8 4.08 -5.23 7.20
N ALA A 9 2.80 -5.02 7.50
CA ALA A 9 1.71 -5.91 7.11
C ALA A 9 0.84 -5.18 6.07
N ILE A 10 0.64 -5.79 4.91
CA ILE A 10 -0.12 -5.20 3.80
C ILE A 10 -1.09 -6.21 3.21
N ASP A 11 -2.32 -5.78 2.92
CA ASP A 11 -3.25 -6.59 2.13
C ASP A 11 -3.08 -6.29 0.65
N LEU A 12 -2.46 -7.22 -0.07
CA LEU A 12 -2.16 -7.10 -1.50
C LEU A 12 -3.42 -7.03 -2.39
N ASN A 13 -4.59 -7.42 -1.87
CA ASN A 13 -5.85 -7.24 -2.58
C ASN A 13 -6.22 -5.77 -2.76
N ASN A 14 -5.84 -4.96 -1.78
CA ASN A 14 -6.15 -3.53 -1.73
C ASN A 14 -5.02 -2.65 -2.30
N VAL A 15 -3.88 -3.22 -2.70
CA VAL A 15 -2.84 -2.45 -3.39
C VAL A 15 -3.34 -2.01 -4.77
N LYS A 16 -3.21 -0.71 -5.04
CA LYS A 16 -3.50 -0.02 -6.29
C LYS A 16 -2.25 0.10 -7.15
N SER A 17 -1.13 0.49 -6.55
CA SER A 17 0.16 0.63 -7.24
C SER A 17 1.33 0.36 -6.29
N ILE A 18 2.44 -0.12 -6.86
CA ILE A 18 3.73 -0.24 -6.19
C ILE A 18 4.74 0.51 -7.06
N TYR A 19 5.52 1.42 -6.49
CA TYR A 19 6.54 2.16 -7.24
C TYR A 19 7.74 2.54 -6.36
N ILE A 20 8.82 2.96 -7.03
CA ILE A 20 10.05 3.41 -6.37
C ILE A 20 10.13 4.94 -6.41
N GLU A 21 10.40 5.55 -5.27
CA GLU A 21 10.75 6.97 -5.13
C GLU A 21 12.24 7.09 -4.79
N TYR A 22 13.10 7.37 -5.77
CA TYR A 22 14.55 7.42 -5.56
C TYR A 22 14.99 8.64 -4.74
N LEU A 23 15.83 8.40 -3.72
CA LEU A 23 16.49 9.40 -2.87
C LEU A 23 17.98 9.05 -2.79
N LYS A 24 18.88 9.75 -3.48
CA LYS A 24 20.31 9.37 -3.53
C LYS A 24 20.90 9.21 -2.11
N PRO A 25 21.50 8.05 -1.74
CA PRO A 25 21.86 6.88 -2.57
C PRO A 25 20.84 5.71 -2.64
N GLY A 26 19.68 5.80 -1.99
CA GLY A 26 18.61 4.80 -1.99
C GLY A 26 17.24 5.36 -2.41
N GLY A 27 16.21 5.21 -1.57
CA GLY A 27 14.85 5.65 -1.88
C GLY A 27 13.77 4.99 -1.04
N ASN A 28 12.51 5.28 -1.36
CA ASN A 28 11.35 4.63 -0.76
C ASN A 28 10.74 3.63 -1.74
N LEU A 29 10.41 2.44 -1.24
CA LEU A 29 9.40 1.58 -1.83
C LEU A 29 8.02 2.08 -1.38
N VAL A 30 7.16 2.43 -2.32
CA VAL A 30 5.86 3.05 -2.06
C VAL A 30 4.73 2.14 -2.52
N PHE A 31 3.78 1.93 -1.63
CA PHE A 31 2.53 1.20 -1.89
C PHE A 31 1.36 2.18 -1.82
N GLU A 32 0.67 2.41 -2.94
CA GLU A 32 -0.62 3.07 -2.93
C GLU A 32 -1.71 2.02 -2.75
N LEU A 33 -2.64 2.30 -1.85
CA LEU A 33 -3.78 1.43 -1.57
C LEU A 33 -5.04 2.03 -2.20
N ASN A 34 -5.99 1.16 -2.55
CA ASN A 34 -7.32 1.57 -2.93
C ASN A 34 -7.98 2.33 -1.76
N ASN A 35 -8.76 3.34 -2.10
CA ASN A 35 -9.60 4.04 -1.13
C ASN A 35 -10.61 3.06 -0.55
N PHE A 36 -10.88 3.22 0.74
CA PHE A 36 -11.96 2.48 1.38
C PHE A 36 -13.25 3.28 1.26
N ILE A 37 -14.27 2.67 0.65
CA ILE A 37 -15.63 3.20 0.69
C ILE A 37 -16.35 2.46 1.80
N LEU A 38 -16.74 3.17 2.84
CA LEU A 38 -17.47 2.61 3.98
C LEU A 38 -18.82 3.31 4.09
N THR A 39 -19.83 2.52 4.45
CA THR A 39 -21.10 3.08 4.91
C THR A 39 -20.93 3.46 6.37
N VAL A 40 -21.12 4.74 6.68
CA VAL A 40 -20.94 5.31 8.03
C VAL A 40 -22.22 6.04 8.41
N GLU A 41 -22.62 5.90 9.67
CA GLU A 41 -23.77 6.64 10.18
C GLU A 41 -23.40 8.12 10.39
N ASN A 42 -24.20 9.02 9.84
CA ASN A 42 -24.05 10.45 10.07
C ASN A 42 -24.56 10.79 11.48
N PRO A 43 -23.70 11.29 12.38
CA PRO A 43 -24.08 11.56 13.77
C PRO A 43 -25.12 12.69 13.93
N GLU A 44 -25.30 13.55 12.92
CA GLU A 44 -26.26 14.66 12.95
C GLU A 44 -27.64 14.27 12.41
N THR A 45 -27.71 13.35 11.44
CA THR A 45 -28.96 12.97 10.77
C THR A 45 -29.42 11.54 11.08
N GLY A 46 -28.54 10.68 11.59
CA GLY A 46 -28.78 9.25 11.81
C GLY A 46 -28.87 8.43 10.51
N GLU A 47 -28.61 9.03 9.35
CA GLU A 47 -28.66 8.34 8.06
C GLU A 47 -27.33 7.64 7.74
N LEU A 48 -27.41 6.54 7.00
CA LEU A 48 -26.23 5.83 6.49
C LEU A 48 -25.71 6.53 5.23
N GLU A 49 -24.50 7.06 5.29
CA GLU A 49 -23.82 7.72 4.18
C GLU A 49 -22.64 6.89 3.68
N LEU A 50 -22.45 6.86 2.36
CA LEU A 50 -21.21 6.33 1.76
C LEU A 50 -20.12 7.39 1.87
N ARG A 51 -19.05 7.08 2.61
CA ARG A 51 -17.86 7.93 2.70
C ARG A 51 -16.66 7.24 2.09
N SER A 52 -15.93 7.96 1.24
CA SER A 52 -14.64 7.54 0.71
C SER A 52 -13.54 8.06 1.63
N PHE A 53 -12.79 7.16 2.23
CA PHE A 53 -11.63 7.48 3.03
C PHE A 53 -10.38 7.33 2.16
N PRO A 54 -9.59 8.42 1.98
CA PRO A 54 -8.33 8.32 1.27
C PRO A 54 -7.40 7.41 2.05
N ASN A 55 -6.79 6.46 1.36
CA ASN A 55 -5.81 5.58 1.96
C ASN A 55 -4.43 6.16 1.68
N GLU A 56 -3.71 6.56 2.73
CA GLU A 56 -2.38 7.12 2.56
C GLU A 56 -1.40 6.07 2.05
N ALA A 57 -0.44 6.51 1.25
CA ALA A 57 0.59 5.62 0.72
C ALA A 57 1.50 5.13 1.85
N VAL A 58 1.80 3.84 1.84
CA VAL A 58 2.77 3.27 2.77
C VAL A 58 4.16 3.32 2.15
N LYS A 59 5.12 3.87 2.88
CA LYS A 59 6.50 4.03 2.41
C LYS A 59 7.45 3.22 3.29
N TYR A 60 8.40 2.54 2.66
CA TYR A 60 9.50 1.88 3.34
C TYR A 60 10.83 2.34 2.75
N TYR A 61 11.70 2.87 3.59
CA TYR A 61 12.98 3.46 3.17
C TYR A 61 14.07 2.38 3.04
N PHE A 62 14.87 2.53 2.00
CA PHE A 62 16.09 1.77 1.75
C PHE A 62 17.26 2.73 1.52
N ASP A 63 18.41 2.42 2.10
CA ASP A 63 19.65 3.18 1.96
C ASP A 63 20.43 2.85 0.67
N SER A 64 20.18 1.69 0.09
CA SER A 64 20.78 1.22 -1.16
C SER A 64 19.75 1.09 -2.28
N SER A 65 20.07 1.68 -3.45
CA SER A 65 19.24 1.55 -4.66
C SER A 65 19.16 0.10 -5.16
N ASP A 66 20.22 -0.69 -5.00
CA ASP A 66 20.22 -2.10 -5.44
C ASP A 66 19.29 -2.95 -4.57
N VAL A 67 19.32 -2.74 -3.26
CA VAL A 67 18.43 -3.42 -2.31
C VAL A 67 16.98 -3.00 -2.56
N LEU A 68 16.73 -1.70 -2.72
CA LEU A 68 15.42 -1.14 -3.05
C LEU A 68 14.83 -1.79 -4.31
N HIS A 69 15.63 -1.94 -5.37
CA HIS A 69 15.18 -2.55 -6.61
C HIS A 69 14.87 -4.05 -6.45
N ALA A 70 15.71 -4.79 -5.72
CA ALA A 70 15.46 -6.21 -5.44
C ALA A 70 14.13 -6.42 -4.68
N TYR A 71 13.88 -5.61 -3.65
CA TYR A 71 12.63 -5.67 -2.90
C TYR A 71 11.41 -5.27 -3.74
N PHE A 72 11.56 -4.27 -4.62
CA PHE A 72 10.49 -3.89 -5.54
C PHE A 72 10.04 -5.06 -6.42
N GLU A 73 10.98 -5.76 -7.06
CA GLU A 73 10.68 -6.91 -7.92
C GLU A 73 10.02 -8.05 -7.14
N GLU A 74 10.50 -8.32 -5.92
CA GLU A 74 9.91 -9.33 -5.03
C GLU A 74 8.43 -9.01 -4.70
N TRP A 75 8.14 -7.77 -4.29
CA TRP A 75 6.78 -7.33 -3.97
C TRP A 75 5.86 -7.31 -5.19
N VAL A 76 6.36 -6.94 -6.37
CA VAL A 76 5.60 -7.07 -7.62
C VAL A 76 5.28 -8.54 -7.91
N GLY A 77 6.19 -9.46 -7.63
CA GLY A 77 5.97 -10.90 -7.70
C GLY A 77 4.82 -11.36 -6.80
N TYR A 78 4.89 -11.04 -5.50
CA TYR A 78 3.82 -11.37 -4.55
C TYR A 78 2.48 -10.77 -4.95
N TRP A 79 2.47 -9.54 -5.45
CA TRP A 79 1.24 -8.89 -5.88
C TRP A 79 0.62 -9.56 -7.10
N LYS A 80 1.42 -10.01 -8.08
CA LYS A 80 0.93 -10.80 -9.22
C LYS A 80 0.33 -12.13 -8.76
N ASP A 81 0.99 -12.81 -7.83
CA ASP A 81 0.52 -14.09 -7.32
C ASP A 81 -0.76 -13.96 -6.48
N SER A 82 -0.96 -12.84 -5.78
CA SER A 82 -2.18 -12.59 -5.01
C SER A 82 -3.42 -12.32 -5.87
N LYS A 83 -3.26 -12.15 -7.20
CA LYS A 83 -4.37 -11.91 -8.15
C LYS A 83 -4.78 -13.17 -8.92
N LYS A 84 -4.08 -14.29 -8.72
CA LYS A 84 -4.46 -15.62 -9.24
C LYS A 84 -5.50 -16.26 -8.34
#